data_AF-A0A1A8JR25-F1
#
_entry.id   AF-A0A1A8JR25-F1
#
_cell.length_a   1.000
_cell.length_b   1.000
_cell.length_c   1.000
_cell.angle_alpha   90.00
_cell.angle_beta   90.00
_cell.angle_gamma   90.00
#
_symmetry.space_group_name_H-M   'P 1'
#
loop_
_entity.id
_entity.type
_entity.pdbx_description
1 polymer ?
#
loop_
_entity_poly.entity_id
_entity_poly.type
_entity_poly.pdbx_seq_one_letter_code
_entity_poly.pdbx_strand_id
1 'polypeptide(L)'
;LGAMFSPFNPLAGLRLVGPLGPALVQTLRPDFKRKFSSLFTDNTVSDYIYHLNVQSPSGETAFKTMTGSCGCAKRPLLPRMDQLHPAIP
;
A
#
# COMPACT_ATOMS: atom_id res chain seq x y z
N LEU A 1 15.41 -21.15 -1.39
CA LEU A 1 15.65 -19.81 -0.78
C LEU A 1 14.47 -18.82 -0.92
N GLY A 2 13.26 -19.24 -1.30
CA GLY A 2 12.12 -18.33 -1.50
C GLY A 2 11.16 -18.15 -0.32
N ALA A 3 11.33 -18.93 0.76
CA ALA A 3 10.40 -18.96 1.90
C ALA A 3 10.69 -17.91 2.99
N MET A 4 11.81 -17.18 2.91
CA MET A 4 12.12 -16.11 3.87
C MET A 4 11.38 -14.79 3.57
N PHE A 5 10.63 -14.72 2.47
CA PHE A 5 9.71 -13.63 2.15
C PHE A 5 8.24 -14.02 2.45
N SER A 6 8.01 -14.83 3.49
CA SER A 6 6.69 -14.93 4.12
C SER A 6 6.26 -13.54 4.60
N PRO A 7 4.97 -13.16 4.56
CA PRO A 7 4.57 -11.77 4.50
C PRO A 7 4.81 -11.16 5.87
N PHE A 8 5.96 -10.51 6.04
CA PHE A 8 6.04 -9.44 7.01
C PHE A 8 4.92 -8.50 6.61
N ASN A 9 3.87 -8.47 7.40
CA ASN A 9 2.79 -7.54 7.24
C ASN A 9 3.17 -6.33 8.11
N PRO A 10 3.98 -5.38 7.62
CA PRO A 10 4.31 -4.19 8.41
C PRO A 10 3.04 -3.42 8.80
N LEU A 11 1.93 -3.60 8.05
CA LEU A 11 0.62 -3.05 8.39
C LEU A 11 -0.05 -3.80 9.57
N ALA A 12 0.26 -5.07 9.81
CA ALA A 12 -0.08 -5.75 11.07
C ALA A 12 0.72 -5.19 12.25
N GLY A 13 1.96 -4.77 12.02
CA GLY A 13 2.72 -3.95 12.97
C GLY A 13 1.97 -2.66 13.31
N LEU A 14 1.45 -1.94 12.31
CA LEU A 14 0.61 -0.75 12.48
C LEU A 14 -0.64 -1.00 13.35
N ARG A 15 -1.25 -2.18 13.25
CA ARG A 15 -2.38 -2.61 14.10
C ARG A 15 -1.96 -2.92 15.53
N LEU A 16 -0.71 -3.37 15.73
CA LEU A 16 -0.16 -3.66 17.06
C LEU A 16 0.18 -2.38 17.86
N VAL A 17 0.55 -1.28 17.18
CA VAL A 17 1.01 -0.04 17.85
C VAL A 17 -0.11 0.86 18.39
N GLY A 18 -1.39 0.57 18.11
CA GLY A 18 -2.52 1.36 18.59
C GLY A 18 -2.35 2.88 18.36
N PRO A 19 -2.52 3.75 19.37
CA PRO A 19 -2.51 5.22 19.20
C PRO A 19 -1.18 5.82 18.71
N LEU A 20 -0.07 5.06 18.70
CA LEU A 20 1.22 5.51 18.13
C LEU A 20 1.33 5.26 16.62
N GLY A 21 0.36 4.59 16.03
CA GLY A 21 0.36 4.23 14.62
C GLY A 21 0.53 5.38 13.63
N PRO A 22 -0.07 6.57 13.84
CA PRO A 22 0.13 7.71 12.96
C PRO A 22 1.58 8.22 12.92
N ALA A 23 2.26 8.25 14.08
CA ALA A 23 3.67 8.62 14.15
C ALA A 23 4.56 7.61 13.42
N LEU A 24 4.16 6.33 13.41
CA LEU A 24 4.88 5.26 12.71
C LEU A 24 4.70 5.35 11.17
N VAL A 25 3.53 5.76 10.69
CA VAL A 25 3.31 6.05 9.26
C VAL A 25 4.18 7.23 8.81
N GLN A 26 4.30 8.26 9.66
CA GLN A 26 5.14 9.43 9.38
C GLN A 26 6.63 9.09 9.32
N THR A 27 7.12 8.20 10.19
CA THR A 27 8.54 7.78 10.17
C THR A 27 8.85 6.80 9.04
N LEU A 28 7.94 5.88 8.71
CA LEU A 28 8.14 4.92 7.62
C LEU A 28 8.01 5.55 6.22
N ARG A 29 7.18 6.59 6.08
CA ARG A 29 6.89 7.24 4.78
C ARG A 29 6.78 8.77 4.92
N PRO A 30 7.87 9.47 5.27
CA PRO A 30 7.89 10.93 5.33
C PRO A 30 7.59 11.58 3.96
N ASP A 31 7.82 10.84 2.87
CA ASP A 31 7.53 11.28 1.51
C ASP A 31 6.06 11.65 1.28
N PHE A 32 5.11 11.04 2.00
CA PHE A 32 3.70 11.40 1.85
C PHE A 32 3.42 12.82 2.31
N LYS A 33 3.99 13.23 3.44
CA LYS A 33 3.85 14.60 3.94
C LYS A 33 4.43 15.60 2.95
N ARG A 34 5.59 15.29 2.36
CA ARG A 34 6.22 16.14 1.35
C ARG A 34 5.37 16.21 0.07
N LYS A 35 4.84 15.07 -0.40
CA LYS A 35 4.04 14.97 -1.63
C LYS A 35 2.72 15.74 -1.55
N PHE A 36 2.09 15.75 -0.38
CA PHE A 36 0.79 16.37 -0.18
C PHE A 36 0.86 17.71 0.58
N SER A 37 2.07 18.26 0.72
CA SER A 37 2.32 19.52 1.42
C SER A 37 1.60 20.73 0.82
N SER A 38 1.27 20.68 -0.47
CA SER A 38 0.46 21.72 -1.15
C SER A 38 -1.03 21.67 -0.81
N LEU A 39 -1.53 20.55 -0.30
CA LEU A 39 -2.95 20.34 0.04
C LEU A 39 -3.19 20.40 1.54
N PHE A 40 -2.25 19.88 2.34
CA PHE A 40 -2.36 19.77 3.78
C PHE A 40 -1.03 20.16 4.45
N THR A 41 -1.09 21.06 5.43
CA THR A 41 0.08 21.50 6.22
C THR A 41 0.33 20.62 7.44
N ASP A 42 -0.64 19.78 7.80
CA ASP A 42 -0.69 18.96 9.00
C ASP A 42 -0.51 17.46 8.67
N ASN A 43 -0.90 16.57 9.59
CA ASN A 43 -0.68 15.13 9.46
C ASN A 43 -1.91 14.37 8.89
N THR A 44 -2.93 15.09 8.41
CA THR A 44 -4.19 14.54 7.90
C THR A 44 -4.00 13.35 6.95
N VAL A 45 -3.03 13.40 6.03
CA VAL A 45 -2.79 12.30 5.08
C VAL A 45 -2.26 11.05 5.76
N SER A 46 -1.33 11.20 6.71
CA SER A 46 -0.78 10.07 7.46
C SER A 46 -1.84 9.42 8.36
N ASP A 47 -2.67 10.24 9.00
CA ASP A 47 -3.78 9.78 9.86
C ASP A 47 -4.84 9.04 9.03
N TYR A 48 -5.20 9.59 7.86
CA TYR A 48 -6.11 8.95 6.93
C TYR A 48 -5.60 7.59 6.45
N ILE A 49 -4.34 7.52 6.00
CA ILE A 49 -3.72 6.26 5.57
C ILE A 49 -3.67 5.25 6.72
N TYR A 50 -3.34 5.69 7.93
CA TYR A 50 -3.34 4.85 9.12
C TYR A 50 -4.73 4.23 9.36
N HIS A 51 -5.78 5.06 9.44
CA HIS A 51 -7.13 4.60 9.75
C HIS A 51 -7.76 3.75 8.64
N LEU A 52 -7.36 3.94 7.38
CA LEU A 52 -7.75 3.05 6.29
C LEU A 52 -7.17 1.64 6.45
N ASN A 53 -5.92 1.53 6.90
CA ASN A 53 -5.21 0.24 6.96
C ASN A 53 -5.38 -0.49 8.30
N VAL A 54 -5.72 0.22 9.38
CA VAL A 54 -5.94 -0.39 10.71
C VAL A 54 -7.27 -1.16 10.79
N GLN A 55 -8.27 -0.78 9.98
CA GLN A 55 -9.58 -1.44 9.89
C GLN A 55 -9.50 -2.74 9.07
N SER A 56 -10.47 -3.01 8.19
CA SER A 56 -10.45 -4.16 7.29
C SER A 56 -9.45 -3.93 6.15
N PRO A 57 -8.35 -4.70 6.05
CA PRO A 57 -7.30 -4.45 5.07
C PRO A 57 -7.62 -5.07 3.71
N SER A 58 -8.68 -4.57 3.09
CA SER A 58 -9.08 -4.96 1.74
C SER A 58 -7.96 -4.73 0.72
N GLY A 59 -7.21 -3.63 0.85
CA GLY A 59 -6.10 -3.29 -0.04
C GLY A 59 -4.94 -4.28 0.01
N GLU A 60 -4.51 -4.68 1.21
CA GLU A 60 -3.44 -5.67 1.37
C GLU A 60 -3.87 -7.05 0.85
N THR A 61 -5.12 -7.44 1.14
CA THR A 61 -5.69 -8.70 0.67
C THR A 61 -5.75 -8.73 -0.85
N ALA A 62 -6.30 -7.67 -1.46
CA ALA A 62 -6.35 -7.52 -2.91
C ALA A 62 -4.94 -7.53 -3.52
N PHE A 63 -3.99 -6.79 -2.95
CA PHE A 63 -2.61 -6.76 -3.42
C PHE A 63 -1.97 -8.16 -3.40
N LYS A 64 -2.11 -8.90 -2.30
CA LYS A 64 -1.62 -10.29 -2.21
C LYS A 64 -2.30 -11.21 -3.23
N THR A 65 -3.60 -11.05 -3.46
CA THR A 65 -4.33 -11.86 -4.44
C THR A 65 -3.90 -11.56 -5.88
N MET A 66 -3.59 -10.30 -6.19
CA MET A 66 -3.22 -9.83 -7.53
C MET A 66 -1.73 -9.95 -7.84
N THR A 67 -0.90 -10.26 -6.85
CA THR A 67 0.56 -10.26 -6.97
C THR A 67 1.11 -11.68 -6.82
N GLY A 68 2.04 -12.06 -7.69
CA GLY A 68 2.77 -13.32 -7.62
C GLY A 68 3.94 -13.29 -6.64
N SER A 69 4.78 -14.32 -6.69
CA SER A 69 6.08 -14.30 -6.01
C SER A 69 6.91 -13.12 -6.54
N CYS A 70 7.69 -12.47 -5.64
CA CYS A 70 8.56 -11.33 -5.94
C CYS A 70 7.84 -9.97 -6.19
N GLY A 71 6.55 -9.83 -5.89
CA GLY A 71 5.89 -8.51 -5.96
C GLY A 71 5.39 -8.11 -7.35
N CYS A 72 5.54 -9.00 -8.34
CA CYS A 72 5.07 -8.79 -9.71
C CYS A 72 3.58 -9.09 -9.86
N ALA A 73 2.90 -8.43 -10.80
CA ALA A 73 1.50 -8.72 -11.12
C ALA A 73 1.34 -10.20 -11.52
N LYS A 74 0.40 -10.91 -10.87
CA LYS A 74 0.08 -12.33 -11.15
C LYS A 74 -0.44 -12.52 -12.57
N ARG A 75 -1.12 -11.50 -13.12
CA ARG A 75 -1.64 -11.46 -14.49
C ARG A 75 -1.30 -10.10 -15.11
N PRO A 76 -0.07 -9.92 -15.65
CA PRO A 76 0.34 -8.63 -16.21
C PRO A 76 -0.50 -8.26 -17.45
N LEU A 77 -0.49 -6.96 -17.80
CA LEU A 77 -1.21 -6.45 -18.96
C LEU A 77 -0.45 -6.64 -20.28
N LEU A 78 0.89 -6.73 -20.24
CA LEU A 78 1.76 -6.82 -21.43
C LEU A 78 1.28 -7.85 -22.49
N PRO A 79 0.89 -9.09 -22.12
CA PRO A 79 0.47 -10.09 -23.11
C PRO A 79 -0.94 -9.89 -23.67
N ARG A 80 -1.68 -8.88 -23.20
CA ARG A 80 -3.08 -8.60 -23.58
C ARG A 80 -3.24 -7.15 -24.03
N MET A 81 -2.15 -6.48 -24.37
CA MET A 81 -2.17 -5.08 -24.82
C MET A 81 -2.95 -4.91 -26.12
N ASP A 82 -2.88 -5.90 -27.00
CA ASP A 82 -3.65 -6.03 -28.23
C ASP A 82 -5.17 -6.12 -27.99
N GLN A 83 -5.60 -6.53 -26.80
CA GLN A 83 -7.01 -6.67 -26.41
C GLN A 83 -7.54 -5.45 -25.65
N LEU A 84 -6.71 -4.42 -25.42
CA LEU A 84 -7.19 -3.19 -24.80
C LEU A 84 -8.15 -2.46 -25.74
N HIS A 85 -9.18 -1.87 -25.13
CA HIS A 85 -10.10 -1.02 -25.86
C HIS A 85 -9.31 0.12 -26.52
N PRO A 86 -9.54 0.46 -27.81
CA PRO A 86 -8.82 1.52 -28.52
C PRO A 86 -8.90 2.92 -27.91
N ALA A 87 -9.71 3.10 -26.86
CA ALA A 87 -9.93 4.36 -26.17
C ALA A 87 -9.13 4.46 -24.86
N ILE A 88 -8.45 3.38 -24.45
CA ILE A 88 -7.54 3.40 -23.32
C ILE A 88 -6.17 3.83 -23.87
N PRO A 89 -5.67 5.03 -23.49
CA PRO A 89 -4.42 5.58 -24.02
C PRO A 89 -3.18 4.79 -23.60
#